data_AF-A0A7J6Q6W7-F1
#
_entry.id   AF-A0A7J6Q6W7-F1
#
_cell.length_a   1.000
_cell.length_b   1.000
_cell.length_c   1.000
_cell.angle_alpha   90.00
_cell.angle_beta   90.00
_cell.angle_gamma   90.00
#
_symmetry.space_group_name_H-M   'P 1'
#
loop_
_entity.id
_entity.type
_entity.pdbx_description
1 polymer ?
#
loop_
_entity_poly.entity_id
_entity_poly.type
_entity_poly.pdbx_seq_one_letter_code
_entity_poly.pdbx_strand_id
1 'polypeptide(L)'
;MRRTQGTTFNGLGVLVPYDKHTEVGYRELPVSSKALRGILDKIRDAPPAKRDTSKLDEIFTWTNIGNDEGDFGMGLELGQDLFCADKPGVSPVFTKPLTTILRNAYNLLGRKAFVPVLESHTQ
;
A
#
# COMPACT_ATOMS: atom_id res chain seq x y z
N MET A 1 24.91 -5.11 1.08
CA MET A 1 23.84 -5.31 2.10
C MET A 1 22.53 -4.82 1.51
N ARG A 2 21.45 -5.61 1.54
CA ARG A 2 20.13 -5.19 1.08
C ARG A 2 19.56 -4.23 2.14
N ARG A 3 19.09 -3.04 1.74
CA ARG A 3 18.52 -2.03 2.64
C ARG A 3 17.04 -1.86 2.33
N THR A 4 16.23 -1.59 3.34
CA THR A 4 14.82 -1.23 3.15
C THR A 4 14.74 0.15 2.50
N GLN A 5 13.81 0.33 1.57
CA GLN A 5 13.59 1.58 0.84
C GLN A 5 12.57 2.48 1.55
N GLY A 6 11.51 1.89 2.08
CA GLY A 6 10.44 2.58 2.82
C GLY A 6 10.17 1.95 4.19
N THR A 7 9.47 2.68 5.05
CA THR A 7 9.01 2.19 6.37
C THR A 7 7.49 2.14 6.39
N THR A 8 6.97 0.96 6.62
CA THR A 8 5.54 0.68 6.73
C THR A 8 5.05 0.84 8.16
N PHE A 9 3.74 0.90 8.35
CA PHE A 9 3.11 1.03 9.68
C PHE A 9 3.48 -0.08 10.66
N ASN A 10 3.78 -1.29 10.15
CA ASN A 10 4.25 -2.42 10.97
C ASN A 10 5.75 -2.37 11.31
N GLY A 11 6.50 -1.40 10.78
CA GLY A 11 7.93 -1.23 11.03
C GLY A 11 8.85 -2.27 10.37
N LEU A 12 8.32 -3.21 9.58
CA LEU A 12 9.12 -4.23 8.89
C LEU A 12 9.80 -3.70 7.63
N GLY A 13 9.26 -2.61 7.07
CA GLY A 13 9.81 -1.90 5.92
C GLY A 13 9.58 -2.58 4.57
N VAL A 14 10.00 -1.88 3.52
CA VAL A 14 9.81 -2.31 2.13
C VAL A 14 11.16 -2.68 1.53
N LEU A 15 11.31 -3.94 1.14
CA LEU A 15 12.48 -4.41 0.39
C LEU A 15 12.04 -4.86 -1.00
N VAL A 16 12.53 -4.18 -2.03
CA VAL A 16 12.25 -4.44 -3.46
C VAL A 16 13.54 -4.31 -4.27
N PRO A 17 13.60 -4.89 -5.49
CA PRO A 17 14.64 -4.54 -6.44
C PRO A 17 14.67 -3.01 -6.63
N TYR A 18 15.85 -2.42 -6.52
CA TYR A 18 16.05 -0.99 -6.69
C TYR A 18 17.37 -0.76 -7.43
N ASP A 19 17.29 -0.10 -8.58
CA ASP A 19 18.45 0.30 -9.36
C ASP A 19 18.91 1.68 -8.86
N LYS A 20 20.14 1.74 -8.36
CA LYS A 20 20.71 2.98 -7.81
C LYS A 20 21.17 3.98 -8.86
N HIS A 21 21.36 3.54 -10.10
CA HIS A 21 21.81 4.41 -11.19
C HIS A 21 20.64 5.14 -11.83
N THR A 22 19.51 4.46 -11.98
CA THR A 22 18.28 5.02 -12.55
C THR A 22 17.30 5.49 -11.47
N GLU A 23 17.52 5.12 -10.21
CA GLU A 23 16.64 5.39 -9.06
C GLU A 23 15.25 4.75 -9.21
N VAL A 24 15.16 3.64 -9.97
CA VAL A 24 13.89 2.94 -10.26
C VAL A 24 13.71 1.71 -9.37
N GLY A 25 12.48 1.49 -8.92
CA GLY A 25 12.00 0.32 -8.19
C GLY A 25 11.20 0.70 -6.93
N TYR A 26 11.42 1.90 -6.41
CA TYR A 26 10.72 2.44 -5.25
C TYR A 26 10.74 3.97 -5.29
N ARG A 27 9.59 4.57 -5.00
CA ARG A 27 9.46 5.96 -4.61
C ARG A 27 8.56 6.08 -3.38
N GLU A 28 8.74 7.19 -2.66
CA GLU A 28 7.93 7.51 -1.49
C GLU A 28 6.48 7.82 -1.87
N LEU A 29 5.56 7.58 -0.93
CA LEU A 29 4.18 8.05 -1.04
C LEU A 29 4.13 9.59 -1.08
N PRO A 30 3.15 10.21 -1.77
CA PRO A 30 3.02 11.67 -1.87
C PRO A 30 2.65 12.34 -0.54
N VAL A 31 2.55 11.56 0.55
CA VAL A 31 2.21 12.01 1.89
C VAL A 31 3.09 11.28 2.91
N SER A 32 3.40 11.96 4.02
CA SER A 32 4.11 11.32 5.14
C SER A 32 3.28 10.22 5.80
N SER A 33 3.92 9.25 6.45
CA SER A 33 3.23 8.18 7.18
C SER A 33 2.25 8.70 8.25
N LYS A 34 2.56 9.84 8.89
CA LYS A 34 1.66 10.51 9.84
C LYS A 34 0.41 11.06 9.14
N ALA A 35 0.58 11.68 7.97
CA ALA A 35 -0.52 12.22 7.19
C ALA A 35 -1.40 11.08 6.63
N LEU A 36 -0.79 10.02 6.09
CA LEU A 36 -1.50 8.83 5.63
C LEU A 36 -2.34 8.21 6.75
N ARG A 37 -1.75 8.01 7.94
CA ARG A 37 -2.48 7.49 9.10
C ARG A 37 -3.70 8.34 9.44
N GLY A 38 -3.55 9.67 9.44
CA GLY A 38 -4.67 10.57 9.68
C GLY A 38 -5.77 10.52 8.60
N ILE A 39 -5.42 10.27 7.34
CA ILE A 39 -6.38 10.06 6.25
C ILE A 39 -7.14 8.74 6.48
N LEU A 40 -6.42 7.66 6.71
CA LEU A 40 -6.99 6.32 6.88
C LEU A 40 -7.85 6.22 8.16
N ASP A 41 -7.42 6.83 9.27
CA ASP A 41 -8.20 6.88 10.50
C ASP A 41 -9.55 7.58 10.28
N LYS A 42 -9.55 8.73 9.56
CA LYS A 42 -10.80 9.44 9.22
C LYS A 42 -11.75 8.61 8.37
N ILE A 43 -11.23 7.87 7.39
CA ILE A 43 -12.04 6.99 6.53
C ILE A 43 -12.60 5.82 7.35
N ARG A 44 -11.76 5.18 8.16
CA ARG A 44 -12.14 4.00 8.96
C ARG A 44 -13.22 4.34 9.98
N ASP A 45 -13.03 5.44 10.70
CA ASP A 45 -13.87 5.82 11.84
C ASP A 45 -15.15 6.56 11.41
N ALA A 46 -15.25 6.95 10.13
CA ALA A 46 -16.48 7.51 9.57
C ALA A 46 -17.55 6.43 9.29
N PRO A 47 -18.85 6.73 9.50
CA PRO A 47 -19.94 5.88 9.06
C PRO A 47 -19.86 5.60 7.54
N PRO A 48 -20.24 4.39 7.06
CA PRO A 48 -20.09 4.02 5.64
C PRO A 48 -20.60 5.07 4.64
N ALA A 49 -21.75 5.70 4.91
CA ALA A 49 -22.34 6.73 4.05
C ALA A 49 -21.61 8.09 4.05
N LYS A 50 -20.65 8.29 4.94
CA LYS A 50 -19.89 9.55 5.12
C LYS A 50 -18.39 9.37 4.89
N ARG A 51 -17.95 8.21 4.39
CA ARG A 51 -16.54 7.95 4.08
C ARG A 51 -16.14 8.76 2.86
N ASP A 52 -15.18 9.66 3.05
CA ASP A 52 -14.56 10.42 1.97
C ASP A 52 -13.21 9.77 1.59
N THR A 53 -13.18 9.08 0.46
CA THR A 53 -11.99 8.37 -0.04
C THR A 53 -11.16 9.20 -1.01
N SER A 54 -11.57 10.43 -1.35
CA SER A 54 -10.94 11.26 -2.39
C SER A 54 -9.41 11.33 -2.29
N LYS A 55 -8.90 11.61 -1.09
CA LYS A 55 -7.46 11.66 -0.82
C LYS A 55 -6.77 10.30 -0.96
N LEU A 56 -7.43 9.21 -0.59
CA LEU A 56 -6.88 7.87 -0.80
C LEU A 56 -6.86 7.53 -2.30
N ASP A 57 -7.89 7.92 -3.05
CA ASP A 57 -8.00 7.71 -4.49
C ASP A 57 -6.90 8.50 -5.26
N GLU A 58 -6.56 9.71 -4.80
CA GLU A 58 -5.40 10.46 -5.29
C GLU A 58 -4.08 9.72 -5.07
N ILE A 59 -3.84 9.20 -3.85
CA ILE A 59 -2.63 8.43 -3.53
C ILE A 59 -2.58 7.14 -4.36
N PHE A 60 -3.71 6.48 -4.59
CA PHE A 60 -3.83 5.33 -5.49
C PHE A 60 -3.41 5.68 -6.92
N THR A 61 -3.87 6.83 -7.42
CA THR A 61 -3.50 7.33 -8.75
C THR A 61 -1.99 7.52 -8.88
N TRP A 62 -1.37 8.19 -7.90
CA TRP A 62 0.09 8.35 -7.84
C TRP A 62 0.83 7.01 -7.81
N THR A 63 0.26 6.03 -7.11
CA THR A 63 0.85 4.70 -7.01
C THR A 63 0.79 3.93 -8.32
N ASN A 64 -0.30 4.09 -9.09
CA ASN A 64 -0.40 3.50 -10.43
C ASN A 64 0.58 4.15 -11.41
N ILE A 65 0.77 5.47 -11.34
CA ILE A 65 1.82 6.16 -12.09
C ILE A 65 3.20 5.58 -11.73
N GLY A 66 3.48 5.40 -10.43
CA GLY A 66 4.70 4.73 -9.97
C GLY A 66 4.85 3.32 -10.56
N ASN A 67 3.78 2.54 -10.63
CA ASN A 67 3.82 1.22 -11.27
C ASN A 67 4.17 1.31 -12.76
N ASP A 68 3.59 2.24 -13.51
CA ASP A 68 3.89 2.41 -14.94
C ASP A 68 5.35 2.83 -15.18
N GLU A 69 5.96 3.52 -14.21
CA GLU A 69 7.37 3.94 -14.22
C GLU A 69 8.33 2.89 -13.61
N GLY A 70 7.82 1.74 -13.14
CA GLY A 70 8.63 0.65 -12.57
C GLY A 70 8.88 0.74 -11.06
N ASP A 71 8.32 1.73 -10.36
CA ASP A 71 8.43 1.95 -8.92
C ASP A 71 7.42 1.12 -8.10
N PHE A 72 7.42 -0.20 -8.31
CA PHE A 72 6.46 -1.13 -7.70
C PHE A 72 6.48 -1.14 -6.17
N GLY A 73 7.59 -0.72 -5.56
CA GLY A 73 7.72 -0.60 -4.10
C GLY A 73 6.72 0.35 -3.47
N MET A 74 6.28 1.39 -4.19
CA MET A 74 5.29 2.36 -3.71
C MET A 74 3.92 1.67 -3.46
N GLY A 75 3.50 0.81 -4.40
CA GLY A 75 2.27 0.00 -4.25
C GLY A 75 2.36 -1.02 -3.14
N LEU A 76 3.54 -1.62 -2.94
CA LEU A 76 3.76 -2.53 -1.84
C LEU A 76 3.65 -1.82 -0.48
N GLU A 77 4.21 -0.62 -0.34
CA GLU A 77 4.11 0.19 0.88
C GLU A 77 2.66 0.53 1.20
N LEU A 78 1.95 1.17 0.26
CA LEU A 78 0.57 1.60 0.48
C LEU A 78 -0.34 0.41 0.84
N GLY A 79 -0.18 -0.72 0.16
CA GLY A 79 -0.92 -1.94 0.48
C GLY A 79 -0.68 -2.44 1.90
N GLN A 80 0.59 -2.47 2.34
CA GLN A 80 0.92 -2.88 3.71
C GLN A 80 0.40 -1.90 4.77
N ASP A 81 0.39 -0.60 4.46
CA ASP A 81 -0.15 0.42 5.35
C ASP A 81 -1.68 0.35 5.46
N LEU A 82 -2.38 0.09 4.35
CA LEU A 82 -3.82 -0.18 4.35
C LEU A 82 -4.16 -1.40 5.20
N PHE A 83 -3.37 -2.48 5.08
CA PHE A 83 -3.53 -3.68 5.89
C PHE A 83 -3.43 -3.36 7.38
N CYS A 84 -2.45 -2.53 7.77
CA CYS A 84 -2.23 -2.15 9.16
C CYS A 84 -3.24 -1.10 9.67
N ALA A 85 -4.00 -0.45 8.79
CA ALA A 85 -4.97 0.57 9.17
C ALA A 85 -6.31 -0.03 9.63
N ASP A 86 -6.67 -1.20 9.11
CA ASP A 86 -7.81 -1.99 9.60
C ASP A 86 -7.52 -2.54 11.01
N LYS A 87 -8.57 -2.65 11.83
CA LYS A 87 -8.48 -3.09 13.24
C LYS A 87 -9.02 -4.52 13.38
N PRO A 88 -8.32 -5.39 14.13
CA PRO A 88 -8.84 -6.71 14.47
C PRO A 88 -10.21 -6.62 15.16
N GLY A 89 -11.14 -7.50 14.79
CA GLY A 89 -12.49 -7.55 15.38
C GLY A 89 -13.47 -6.47 14.88
N VAL A 90 -13.06 -5.63 13.93
CA VAL A 90 -13.93 -4.67 13.24
C VAL A 90 -14.06 -5.07 11.77
N SER A 91 -15.22 -4.82 11.15
CA SER A 91 -15.40 -5.04 9.71
C SER A 91 -14.34 -4.25 8.93
N PRO A 92 -13.56 -4.89 8.05
CA PRO A 92 -12.48 -4.23 7.34
C PRO A 92 -13.04 -3.17 6.39
N VAL A 93 -12.36 -2.02 6.33
CA VAL A 93 -12.76 -0.86 5.53
C VAL A 93 -12.01 -0.81 4.21
N PHE A 94 -10.77 -1.31 4.20
CA PHE A 94 -9.85 -1.14 3.09
C PHE A 94 -9.66 -2.40 2.24
N THR A 95 -10.43 -3.47 2.47
CA THR A 95 -10.28 -4.76 1.78
C THR A 95 -10.12 -4.64 0.27
N LYS A 96 -11.00 -3.88 -0.39
CA LYS A 96 -10.98 -3.72 -1.85
C LYS A 96 -9.72 -2.99 -2.36
N PRO A 97 -9.41 -1.75 -1.88
CA PRO A 97 -8.18 -1.08 -2.31
C PRO A 97 -6.92 -1.88 -1.95
N LEU A 98 -6.84 -2.41 -0.72
CA LEU A 98 -5.76 -3.29 -0.24
C LEU A 98 -5.49 -4.46 -1.20
N THR A 99 -6.54 -5.23 -1.52
CA THR A 99 -6.41 -6.43 -2.35
C THR A 99 -5.93 -6.07 -3.75
N THR A 100 -6.46 -4.98 -4.30
CA THR A 100 -6.11 -4.51 -5.64
C THR A 100 -4.63 -4.13 -5.71
N ILE A 101 -4.15 -3.32 -4.78
CA ILE A 101 -2.80 -2.79 -4.84
C ILE A 101 -1.74 -3.83 -4.50
N LEU A 102 -1.98 -4.67 -3.49
CA LEU A 102 -1.03 -5.73 -3.12
C LEU A 102 -0.98 -6.83 -4.19
N ARG A 103 -2.12 -7.22 -4.78
CA ARG A 103 -2.13 -8.17 -5.89
C ARG A 103 -1.27 -7.64 -7.06
N ASN A 104 -1.44 -6.37 -7.43
CA ASN A 104 -0.65 -5.76 -8.51
C ASN A 104 0.84 -5.70 -8.14
N ALA A 105 1.18 -5.19 -6.96
CA ALA A 105 2.57 -5.10 -6.50
C ALA A 105 3.25 -6.48 -6.44
N TYR A 106 2.59 -7.51 -5.91
CA TYR A 106 3.14 -8.86 -5.88
C TYR A 106 3.33 -9.45 -7.27
N ASN A 107 2.42 -9.21 -8.22
CA ASN A 107 2.59 -9.67 -9.59
C ASN A 107 3.76 -8.98 -10.29
N LEU A 108 3.86 -7.65 -10.18
CA LEU A 108 4.92 -6.84 -10.81
C LEU A 108 6.31 -7.14 -10.21
N LEU A 109 6.37 -7.42 -8.90
CA LEU A 109 7.60 -7.84 -8.21
C LEU A 109 7.96 -9.32 -8.42
N GLY A 110 7.16 -10.09 -9.17
CA GLY A 110 7.39 -11.53 -9.36
C GLY A 110 7.14 -12.39 -8.12
N ARG A 111 6.38 -11.89 -7.13
CA ARG A 111 6.08 -12.53 -5.83
C ARG A 111 4.69 -13.19 -5.82
N LYS A 112 4.33 -13.87 -6.91
CA LYS A 112 2.97 -14.40 -7.14
C LYS A 112 2.47 -15.35 -6.04
N ALA A 113 3.37 -16.02 -5.32
CA ALA A 113 3.03 -16.90 -4.20
C ALA A 113 2.32 -16.18 -3.03
N PHE A 114 2.43 -14.86 -2.91
CA PHE A 114 1.71 -14.09 -1.90
C PHE A 114 0.28 -13.73 -2.30
N VAL A 115 -0.08 -13.83 -3.58
CA VAL A 115 -1.43 -13.47 -4.05
C VAL A 115 -2.50 -14.40 -3.45
N PRO A 116 -2.36 -15.74 -3.44
CA PRO A 116 -3.36 -16.61 -2.80
C PRO A 116 -3.50 -16.35 -1.30
N VAL A 117 -2.39 -16.09 -0.60
CA VAL A 117 -2.40 -15.79 0.85
C VAL A 117 -3.15 -14.50 1.14
N LEU A 118 -2.90 -13.45 0.34
CA LEU A 118 -3.63 -12.19 0.41
C LEU A 118 -5.12 -12.44 0.20
N GLU A 119 -5.49 -13.10 -0.89
CA GLU A 119 -6.89 -13.34 -1.26
C GLU A 119 -7.63 -14.13 -0.19
N SER A 120 -7.03 -15.20 0.34
CA SER A 120 -7.63 -15.98 1.45
C SER A 120 -7.79 -15.16 2.73
N HIS A 121 -6.93 -14.17 2.99
CA HIS A 121 -7.05 -13.32 4.16
C HIS A 121 -8.10 -12.22 4.02
N THR A 122 -8.33 -11.75 2.78
CA THR A 122 -9.25 -10.65 2.47
C THR A 122 -10.65 -11.09 2.04
N GLN A 123 -10.93 -12.40 2.06
CA GLN A 123 -12.23 -13.01 1.75
C GLN A 123 -13.25 -12.81 2.87
#